data_AF-A0A7U9SIC3-F1
#
_entry.id   AF-A0A7U9SIC3-F1
#
_cell.length_a   1.000
_cell.length_b   1.000
_cell.length_c   1.000
_cell.angle_alpha   90.00
_cell.angle_beta   90.00
_cell.angle_gamma   90.00
#
_symmetry.space_group_name_H-M   'P 1'
#
loop_
_entity.id
_entity.type
_entity.pdbx_description
1 polymer ?
#
loop_
_entity_poly.entity_id
_entity_poly.type
_entity_poly.pdbx_seq_one_letter_code
_entity_poly.pdbx_strand_id
1 'polypeptide(L)'
;MKKKLPELRDAIDGFITPEQAGKLKVIKGHFEDLESRKAELEELILALAAPYQQELAILQTAPGISSVFTAIGIISEIGTNMEAFPSAKHLCSWAGLTPTNNESAGKKKSVRVSKAGCYIKPLLVQCANAVVTSKKHPEIRNRYLRLKKRRGHKKAIIAIARMLLTALYHMLKNGENYNAELYRKSNLPPVDREITVEQAIIIARNQGYKIKSATA
;
A
#
# COMPACT_ATOMS: atom_id res chain seq x y z
N MET A 1 -21.01 6.59 11.71
CA MET A 1 -22.47 6.37 11.82
C MET A 1 -22.94 6.04 13.23
N LYS A 2 -22.37 5.05 13.97
CA LYS A 2 -22.90 4.63 15.28
C LYS A 2 -23.09 5.74 16.33
N LYS A 3 -22.22 6.76 16.37
CA LYS A 3 -22.37 7.90 17.30
C LYS A 3 -23.56 8.82 17.03
N LYS A 4 -24.10 8.82 15.79
CA LYS A 4 -25.24 9.67 15.38
C LYS A 4 -26.57 8.90 15.40
N LEU A 5 -26.59 7.65 15.86
CA LEU A 5 -27.84 6.87 15.95
C LEU A 5 -28.94 7.55 16.78
N PRO A 6 -28.66 8.23 17.92
CA PRO A 6 -29.68 8.96 18.67
C PRO A 6 -30.24 10.15 17.86
N GLU A 7 -29.36 11.00 17.32
CA GLU A 7 -29.75 12.14 16.47
C GLU A 7 -30.55 11.71 15.23
N LEU A 8 -30.19 10.57 14.62
CA LEU A 8 -30.91 10.00 13.49
C LEU A 8 -32.28 9.45 13.92
N ARG A 9 -32.40 8.86 15.12
CA ARG A 9 -33.70 8.43 15.66
C ARG A 9 -34.58 9.64 15.95
N ASP A 10 -34.07 10.64 16.64
CA ASP A 10 -34.81 11.88 16.95
C ASP A 10 -35.24 12.63 15.69
N ALA A 11 -34.43 12.59 14.62
CA ALA A 11 -34.79 13.15 13.32
C ALA A 11 -35.85 12.33 12.55
N ILE A 12 -36.02 11.05 12.88
CA ILE A 12 -37.07 10.17 12.35
C ILE A 12 -38.32 10.24 13.24
N ASP A 13 -38.18 10.60 14.51
CA ASP A 13 -39.25 10.83 15.52
C ASP A 13 -40.01 12.15 15.30
N GLY A 14 -40.21 12.49 14.02
CA GLY A 14 -41.04 13.62 13.57
C GLY A 14 -42.23 13.14 12.74
N PHE A 15 -43.23 14.01 12.57
CA PHE A 15 -44.36 13.73 11.68
C PHE A 15 -43.89 13.75 10.22
N ILE A 16 -43.78 12.57 9.59
CA ILE A 16 -43.45 12.46 8.15
C ILE A 16 -44.70 12.78 7.34
N THR A 17 -44.68 13.86 6.57
CA THR A 17 -45.81 14.20 5.70
C THR A 17 -45.95 13.19 4.55
N PRO A 18 -47.14 13.04 3.94
CA PRO A 18 -47.32 12.15 2.78
C PRO A 18 -46.35 12.44 1.63
N GLU A 19 -46.02 13.71 1.39
CA GLU A 19 -45.06 14.12 0.35
C GLU A 19 -43.63 13.71 0.69
N GLN A 20 -43.23 13.83 1.97
CA GLN A 20 -41.92 13.37 2.44
C GLN A 20 -41.82 11.84 2.36
N ALA A 21 -42.87 11.12 2.76
CA ALA A 21 -42.94 9.66 2.61
C ALA A 21 -42.81 9.24 1.14
N GLY A 22 -43.47 9.96 0.21
CA GLY A 22 -43.32 9.75 -1.22
C GLY A 22 -41.88 9.92 -1.71
N LYS A 23 -41.20 11.00 -1.28
CA LYS A 23 -39.77 11.24 -1.61
C LYS A 23 -38.86 10.14 -1.07
N LEU A 24 -39.05 9.73 0.18
CA LEU A 24 -38.27 8.65 0.80
C LEU A 24 -38.47 7.32 0.08
N LYS A 25 -39.69 7.02 -0.38
CA LYS A 25 -39.99 5.83 -1.18
C LYS A 25 -39.19 5.81 -2.48
N VAL A 26 -39.13 6.94 -3.20
CA VAL A 26 -38.34 7.07 -4.42
C VAL A 26 -36.84 6.87 -4.13
N ILE A 27 -36.30 7.54 -3.12
CA ILE A 27 -34.88 7.42 -2.74
C ILE A 27 -34.53 5.97 -2.35
N LYS A 28 -35.40 5.31 -1.58
CA LYS A 28 -35.21 3.91 -1.18
C LYS A 28 -35.22 2.98 -2.40
N GLY A 29 -36.14 3.18 -3.35
CA GLY A 29 -36.17 2.41 -4.59
C GLY A 29 -34.88 2.56 -5.40
N HIS A 30 -34.34 3.78 -5.52
CA HIS A 30 -33.05 4.00 -6.17
C HIS A 30 -31.88 3.32 -5.44
N PHE A 31 -31.87 3.38 -4.10
CA PHE A 31 -30.84 2.71 -3.30
C PHE A 31 -30.88 1.19 -3.48
N GLU A 32 -32.07 0.60 -3.47
CA GLU A 32 -32.26 -0.85 -3.66
C GLU A 32 -31.84 -1.30 -5.07
N ASP A 33 -32.16 -0.53 -6.11
CA ASP A 33 -31.70 -0.81 -7.48
C ASP A 33 -30.16 -0.73 -7.58
N LEU A 34 -29.53 0.31 -7.01
CA LEU A 34 -28.07 0.42 -7.00
C LEU A 34 -27.38 -0.75 -6.28
N GLU A 35 -27.93 -1.21 -5.15
CA GLU A 35 -27.40 -2.40 -4.47
C GLU A 35 -27.58 -3.67 -5.32
N SER A 36 -28.70 -3.82 -6.03
CA SER A 36 -28.90 -4.92 -6.99
C SER A 36 -27.89 -4.89 -8.13
N ARG A 37 -27.71 -3.74 -8.79
CA ARG A 37 -26.74 -3.57 -9.89
C ARG A 37 -25.31 -3.81 -9.42
N LYS A 38 -24.97 -3.40 -8.20
CA LYS A 38 -23.67 -3.67 -7.61
C LYS A 38 -23.45 -5.17 -7.42
N ALA A 39 -24.44 -5.91 -6.90
CA ALA A 39 -24.34 -7.36 -6.73
C ALA A 39 -24.17 -8.08 -8.07
N GLU A 40 -24.94 -7.70 -9.10
CA GLU A 40 -24.81 -8.21 -10.46
C GLU A 40 -23.38 -8.00 -11.02
N LEU A 41 -22.80 -6.82 -10.82
CA LEU A 41 -21.42 -6.54 -11.23
C LEU A 41 -20.38 -7.31 -10.42
N GLU A 42 -20.60 -7.49 -9.12
CA GLU A 42 -19.72 -8.27 -8.24
C GLU A 42 -19.68 -9.74 -8.67
N GLU A 43 -20.80 -10.33 -9.08
CA GLU A 43 -20.85 -11.69 -9.64
C GLU A 43 -20.04 -11.81 -10.94
N LEU A 44 -20.19 -10.85 -11.85
CA LEU A 44 -19.41 -10.81 -13.11
C LEU A 44 -17.90 -10.69 -12.84
N ILE A 45 -17.52 -9.83 -11.88
CA ILE A 45 -16.12 -9.67 -11.48
C ILE A 45 -15.55 -10.97 -10.92
N LEU A 46 -16.31 -11.67 -10.06
CA LEU A 46 -15.88 -12.95 -9.49
C LEU A 46 -15.73 -14.02 -10.57
N ALA A 47 -16.64 -14.07 -11.55
CA ALA A 47 -16.52 -14.97 -12.69
C ALA A 47 -15.26 -14.71 -13.53
N LEU A 48 -14.94 -13.44 -13.81
CA LEU A 48 -13.71 -13.05 -14.50
C LEU A 48 -12.44 -13.34 -13.70
N ALA A 49 -12.55 -13.33 -12.36
CA ALA A 49 -11.45 -13.63 -11.45
C ALA A 49 -11.22 -15.14 -11.24
N ALA A 50 -12.11 -16.01 -11.72
CA ALA A 50 -12.04 -17.46 -11.54
C ALA A 50 -10.73 -18.11 -12.03
N PRO A 51 -10.06 -17.64 -13.10
CA PRO A 51 -8.77 -18.21 -13.51
C PRO A 51 -7.60 -17.89 -12.56
N TYR A 52 -7.72 -16.87 -11.70
CA TYR A 52 -6.61 -16.33 -10.90
C TYR A 52 -6.66 -16.72 -9.42
N GLN A 53 -7.34 -17.81 -9.06
CA GLN A 53 -7.59 -18.16 -7.65
C GLN A 53 -6.31 -18.39 -6.85
N GLN A 54 -5.26 -18.92 -7.47
CA GLN A 54 -3.99 -19.15 -6.80
C GLN A 54 -3.32 -17.82 -6.41
N GLU A 55 -3.24 -16.88 -7.35
CA GLU A 55 -2.66 -15.55 -7.11
C GLU A 55 -3.50 -14.75 -6.12
N LEU A 56 -4.82 -14.84 -6.19
CA LEU A 56 -5.73 -14.21 -5.24
C LEU A 56 -5.51 -14.74 -3.82
N ALA A 57 -5.40 -16.07 -3.65
CA ALA A 57 -5.13 -16.68 -2.36
C ALA A 57 -3.78 -16.22 -1.78
N ILE A 58 -2.73 -16.15 -2.62
CA ILE A 58 -1.42 -15.64 -2.23
C ILE A 58 -1.53 -14.19 -1.78
N LEU A 59 -2.14 -13.31 -2.57
CA LEU A 59 -2.32 -11.89 -2.22
C LEU A 59 -3.13 -11.71 -0.94
N GLN A 60 -4.10 -12.58 -0.67
CA GLN A 60 -4.93 -12.50 0.54
C GLN A 60 -4.16 -12.83 1.83
N THR A 61 -3.00 -13.46 1.74
CA THR A 61 -2.11 -13.64 2.91
C THR A 61 -1.40 -12.36 3.31
N ALA A 62 -1.34 -11.36 2.43
CA ALA A 62 -0.65 -10.10 2.71
C ALA A 62 -1.45 -9.21 3.69
N PRO A 63 -0.76 -8.51 4.61
CA PRO A 63 -1.40 -7.60 5.55
C PRO A 63 -2.23 -6.53 4.85
N GLY A 64 -3.48 -6.39 5.27
CA GLY A 64 -4.40 -5.36 4.76
C GLY A 64 -5.13 -5.72 3.48
N ILE A 65 -4.93 -6.92 2.95
CA ILE A 65 -5.58 -7.43 1.74
C ILE A 65 -6.38 -8.68 2.14
N SER A 66 -7.42 -8.54 2.96
CA SER A 66 -8.24 -9.70 3.34
C SER A 66 -9.41 -9.94 2.39
N SER A 67 -9.92 -8.89 1.75
CA SER A 67 -11.04 -8.98 0.81
C SER A 67 -10.57 -9.49 -0.55
N VAL A 68 -11.33 -10.43 -1.11
CA VAL A 68 -11.10 -10.94 -2.46
C VAL A 68 -11.14 -9.81 -3.50
N PHE A 69 -12.06 -8.85 -3.38
CA PHE A 69 -12.16 -7.71 -4.28
C PHE A 69 -10.95 -6.78 -4.20
N THR A 70 -10.28 -6.68 -3.04
CA THR A 70 -9.02 -5.94 -2.93
C THR A 70 -7.90 -6.64 -3.69
N ALA A 71 -7.81 -7.97 -3.60
CA ALA A 71 -6.83 -8.75 -4.36
C ALA A 71 -7.12 -8.69 -5.88
N ILE A 72 -8.39 -8.80 -6.28
CA ILE A 72 -8.84 -8.64 -7.68
C ILE A 72 -8.46 -7.25 -8.19
N GLY A 73 -8.75 -6.18 -7.44
CA GLY A 73 -8.40 -4.82 -7.82
C GLY A 73 -6.89 -4.56 -7.96
N ILE A 74 -6.07 -5.36 -7.26
CA ILE A 74 -4.60 -5.32 -7.44
C ILE A 74 -4.23 -6.04 -8.74
N ILE A 75 -4.70 -7.27 -8.95
CA ILE A 75 -4.40 -8.05 -10.16
C ILE A 75 -4.91 -7.33 -11.42
N SER A 76 -6.06 -6.67 -11.36
CA SER A 76 -6.62 -5.93 -12.51
C SER A 76 -5.72 -4.76 -12.94
N GLU A 77 -4.94 -4.20 -12.02
CA GLU A 77 -4.05 -3.07 -12.31
C GLU A 77 -2.65 -3.53 -12.74
N ILE A 78 -2.11 -4.57 -12.10
CA ILE A 78 -0.69 -4.96 -12.27
C ILE A 78 -0.49 -6.27 -13.04
N GLY A 79 -1.56 -7.03 -13.28
CA GLY A 79 -1.53 -8.39 -13.83
C GLY A 79 -0.95 -9.43 -12.87
N THR A 80 -0.87 -10.68 -13.33
CA THR A 80 -0.20 -11.77 -12.60
C THR A 80 1.23 -12.00 -13.07
N ASN A 81 1.55 -11.68 -14.33
CA ASN A 81 2.89 -11.82 -14.87
C ASN A 81 3.82 -10.68 -14.42
N MET A 82 4.71 -10.98 -13.46
CA MET A 82 5.67 -10.01 -12.93
C MET A 82 6.83 -9.69 -13.87
N GLU A 83 7.00 -10.41 -14.99
CA GLU A 83 7.99 -10.08 -16.03
C GLU A 83 7.66 -8.77 -16.75
N ALA A 84 6.39 -8.34 -16.71
CA ALA A 84 5.97 -7.01 -17.20
C ALA A 84 6.72 -5.85 -16.51
N PHE A 85 7.30 -6.10 -15.33
CA PHE A 85 8.13 -5.13 -14.62
C PHE A 85 9.53 -5.69 -14.37
N PRO A 86 10.61 -5.02 -14.84
CA PRO A 86 11.97 -5.51 -14.64
C PRO A 86 12.40 -5.62 -13.17
N SER A 87 11.73 -4.88 -12.27
CA SER A 87 11.90 -5.05 -10.82
C SER A 87 10.71 -4.48 -10.05
N ALA A 88 10.58 -4.85 -8.78
CA ALA A 88 9.62 -4.24 -7.84
C ALA A 88 9.73 -2.70 -7.78
N LYS A 89 10.93 -2.14 -8.03
CA LYS A 89 11.12 -0.67 -8.06
C LYS A 89 10.40 -0.03 -9.25
N HIS A 90 10.40 -0.70 -10.41
CA HIS A 90 9.68 -0.25 -11.59
C HIS A 90 8.17 -0.30 -11.36
N LEU A 91 7.65 -1.40 -10.81
CA LEU A 91 6.24 -1.50 -10.42
C LEU A 91 5.83 -0.38 -9.45
N CYS A 92 6.63 -0.15 -8.40
CA CYS A 92 6.34 0.93 -7.45
C CYS A 92 6.40 2.33 -8.08
N SER A 93 7.20 2.52 -9.15
CA SER A 93 7.26 3.77 -9.87
C SER A 93 6.03 3.97 -10.77
N TRP A 94 5.63 2.90 -11.48
CA TRP A 94 4.43 2.86 -12.29
C TRP A 94 3.17 3.12 -11.46
N ALA A 95 3.05 2.49 -10.30
CA ALA A 95 1.96 2.68 -9.34
C ALA A 95 1.98 4.07 -8.65
N GLY A 96 2.94 4.93 -8.97
CA GLY A 96 3.03 6.28 -8.41
C GLY A 96 3.33 6.31 -6.91
N LEU A 97 4.08 5.32 -6.39
CA LEU A 97 4.53 5.26 -4.98
C LEU A 97 5.98 5.75 -4.82
N THR A 98 6.54 6.39 -5.85
CA THR A 98 7.86 7.03 -5.87
C THR A 98 7.74 8.54 -5.97
N PRO A 99 8.72 9.30 -5.44
CA PRO A 99 8.94 10.67 -5.85
C PRO A 99 9.23 10.73 -7.36
N THR A 100 8.70 11.74 -8.04
CA THR A 100 9.01 12.01 -9.45
C THR A 100 10.48 12.42 -9.60
N ASN A 101 11.13 12.14 -10.73
CA ASN A 101 12.43 12.75 -11.03
C ASN A 101 12.22 14.03 -11.85
N ASN A 102 12.45 15.20 -11.26
CA ASN A 102 12.38 16.49 -11.95
C ASN A 102 13.75 17.15 -11.94
N GLU A 103 14.49 16.91 -13.01
CA GLU A 103 15.83 17.41 -13.23
C GLU A 103 15.85 18.21 -14.53
N SER A 104 16.34 19.44 -14.46
CA SER A 104 16.47 20.33 -15.61
C SER A 104 17.83 21.01 -15.53
N ALA A 105 18.62 20.97 -16.62
CA ALA A 105 19.97 21.55 -16.67
C ALA A 105 20.86 21.16 -15.46
N GLY A 106 20.84 19.87 -15.07
CA GLY A 106 21.64 19.33 -13.96
C GLY A 106 21.17 19.73 -12.54
N LYS A 107 20.07 20.48 -12.41
CA LYS A 107 19.50 20.85 -11.10
C LYS A 107 18.33 19.93 -10.74
N LYS A 108 18.46 19.21 -9.62
CA LYS A 108 17.41 18.38 -9.03
C LYS A 108 16.44 19.22 -8.21
N LYS A 109 15.17 19.25 -8.62
CA LYS A 109 14.11 19.99 -7.91
C LYS A 109 13.49 19.12 -6.82
N SER A 110 12.95 19.77 -5.78
CA SER A 110 12.13 19.07 -4.78
C SER A 110 10.86 18.55 -5.43
N VAL A 111 10.59 17.26 -5.25
CA VAL A 111 9.61 16.51 -6.02
C VAL A 111 8.55 15.89 -5.10
N ARG A 112 7.30 16.01 -5.53
CA ARG A 112 6.17 15.30 -4.92
C ARG A 112 6.14 13.86 -5.41
N VAL A 113 5.36 13.04 -4.73
CA VAL A 113 5.04 11.68 -5.20
C VAL A 113 4.27 11.79 -6.51
N SER A 114 4.54 10.87 -7.45
CA SER A 114 3.89 10.86 -8.75
C SER A 114 2.36 10.78 -8.65
N LYS A 115 1.67 11.43 -9.61
CA LYS A 115 0.22 11.31 -9.76
C LYS A 115 -0.22 10.02 -10.44
N ALA A 116 0.71 9.20 -10.96
CA ALA A 116 0.45 7.91 -11.61
C ALA A 116 -0.26 6.89 -10.69
N GLY A 117 -0.88 5.86 -11.29
CA GLY A 117 -1.62 4.82 -10.57
C GLY A 117 -2.90 5.36 -9.93
N CYS A 118 -3.83 5.88 -10.73
CA CYS A 118 -5.06 6.51 -10.22
C CYS A 118 -5.95 5.57 -9.42
N TYR A 119 -5.93 4.26 -9.70
CA TYR A 119 -6.73 3.26 -8.98
C TYR A 119 -5.89 2.47 -7.97
N ILE A 120 -4.74 1.92 -8.38
CA ILE A 120 -3.89 1.10 -7.50
C ILE A 120 -3.36 1.86 -6.27
N LYS A 121 -3.00 3.15 -6.41
CA LYS A 121 -2.40 3.91 -5.31
C LYS A 121 -3.41 4.21 -4.19
N PRO A 122 -4.62 4.74 -4.46
CA PRO A 122 -5.65 4.85 -3.42
C PRO A 122 -5.98 3.52 -2.75
N LEU A 123 -6.07 2.42 -3.51
CA LEU A 123 -6.33 1.08 -2.99
C LEU A 123 -5.25 0.65 -1.99
N LEU A 124 -3.97 0.76 -2.37
CA LEU A 124 -2.85 0.43 -1.49
C LEU A 124 -2.72 1.38 -0.29
N VAL A 125 -3.12 2.64 -0.43
CA VAL A 125 -3.20 3.60 0.68
C VAL A 125 -4.27 3.17 1.69
N GLN A 126 -5.42 2.68 1.24
CA GLN A 126 -6.45 2.12 2.13
C GLN A 126 -5.93 0.86 2.85
N CYS A 127 -5.30 -0.07 2.12
CA CYS A 127 -4.66 -1.25 2.70
C CYS A 127 -3.63 -0.85 3.76
N ALA A 128 -2.73 0.08 3.45
CA ALA A 128 -1.73 0.58 4.38
C ALA A 128 -2.36 1.23 5.63
N ASN A 129 -3.43 2.01 5.49
CA ASN A 129 -4.16 2.59 6.63
C ASN A 129 -4.79 1.50 7.52
N ALA A 130 -5.36 0.45 6.93
CA ALA A 130 -5.91 -0.68 7.67
C ALA A 130 -4.83 -1.45 8.44
N VAL A 131 -3.67 -1.68 7.83
CA VAL A 131 -2.57 -2.40 8.48
C VAL A 131 -2.01 -1.65 9.69
N VAL A 132 -1.81 -0.33 9.57
CA VAL A 132 -1.14 0.44 10.63
C VAL A 132 -2.01 0.69 11.86
N THR A 133 -3.33 0.54 11.74
CA THR A 133 -4.28 0.59 12.86
C THR A 133 -4.37 -0.74 13.60
N SER A 134 -4.12 -1.86 12.91
CA SER A 134 -4.12 -3.20 13.48
C SER A 134 -2.87 -3.50 14.32
N LYS A 135 -3.03 -4.27 15.40
CA LYS A 135 -1.91 -4.81 16.19
C LYS A 135 -1.38 -6.15 15.66
N LYS A 136 -2.04 -6.75 14.66
CA LYS A 136 -1.70 -8.09 14.12
C LYS A 136 -0.35 -8.12 13.38
N HIS A 137 0.10 -6.99 12.86
CA HIS A 137 1.30 -6.86 12.01
C HIS A 137 2.30 -5.86 12.62
N PRO A 138 2.93 -6.20 13.77
CA PRO A 138 3.83 -5.30 14.48
C PRO A 138 5.05 -4.88 13.63
N GLU A 139 5.55 -5.74 12.75
CA GLU A 139 6.65 -5.47 11.83
C GLU A 139 6.36 -4.27 10.92
N ILE A 140 5.14 -4.19 10.38
CA ILE A 140 4.69 -3.07 9.54
C ILE A 140 4.35 -1.86 10.39
N ARG A 141 3.58 -2.05 11.47
CA ARG A 141 3.13 -0.96 12.33
C ARG A 141 4.29 -0.21 12.98
N ASN A 142 5.31 -0.93 13.47
CA ASN A 142 6.48 -0.31 14.08
C ASN A 142 7.29 0.49 13.06
N ARG A 143 7.43 -0.02 11.82
CA ARG A 143 8.04 0.73 10.73
C ARG A 143 7.27 2.02 10.43
N TYR A 144 5.94 1.94 10.36
CA TYR A 144 5.08 3.11 10.18
C TYR A 144 5.27 4.14 11.30
N LEU A 145 5.27 3.74 12.57
CA LEU A 145 5.42 4.65 13.71
C LEU A 145 6.76 5.40 13.67
N ARG A 146 7.86 4.69 13.36
CA ARG A 146 9.19 5.33 13.19
C ARG A 146 9.18 6.36 12.06
N LEU A 147 8.58 6.03 10.92
CA LEU A 147 8.48 6.94 9.79
C LEU A 147 7.56 8.12 10.09
N LYS A 148 6.41 7.89 10.73
CA LYS A 148 5.45 8.92 11.13
C LYS A 148 6.09 9.94 12.04
N LYS A 149 6.85 9.51 13.06
CA LYS A 149 7.57 10.39 13.98
C LYS A 149 8.55 11.32 13.26
N ARG A 150 9.25 10.83 12.23
CA ARG A 150 10.30 11.60 11.52
C ARG A 150 9.79 12.41 10.31
N ARG A 151 8.73 11.95 9.63
CA ARG A 151 8.32 12.45 8.31
C ARG A 151 6.84 12.79 8.20
N GLY A 152 6.04 12.54 9.24
CA GLY A 152 4.60 12.76 9.26
C GLY A 152 3.78 11.62 8.63
N HIS A 153 2.48 11.64 8.89
CA HIS A 153 1.54 10.55 8.56
C HIS A 153 1.47 10.24 7.06
N LYS A 154 1.27 11.26 6.20
CA LYS A 154 1.09 11.06 4.75
C LYS A 154 2.29 10.36 4.11
N LYS A 155 3.51 10.80 4.44
CA LYS A 155 4.76 10.19 3.92
C LYS A 155 4.95 8.78 4.47
N ALA A 156 4.59 8.53 5.72
CA ALA A 156 4.68 7.20 6.31
C ALA A 156 3.73 6.20 5.64
N ILE A 157 2.48 6.60 5.33
CA ILE A 157 1.52 5.72 4.64
C ILE A 157 2.00 5.35 3.24
N ILE A 158 2.48 6.32 2.45
CA ILE A 158 3.03 6.02 1.12
C ILE A 158 4.22 5.05 1.21
N ALA A 159 5.07 5.19 2.22
CA ALA A 159 6.18 4.25 2.43
C ALA A 159 5.70 2.83 2.80
N ILE A 160 4.61 2.69 3.57
CA ILE A 160 4.00 1.39 3.85
C ILE A 160 3.34 0.82 2.60
N ALA A 161 2.59 1.63 1.84
CA ALA A 161 1.99 1.19 0.57
C ALA A 161 3.06 0.69 -0.42
N ARG A 162 4.19 1.41 -0.54
CA ARG A 162 5.34 0.98 -1.35
C ARG A 162 5.92 -0.35 -0.88
N MET A 163 6.07 -0.52 0.44
CA MET A 163 6.56 -1.76 1.03
C MET A 163 5.62 -2.92 0.75
N LEU A 164 4.31 -2.72 0.92
CA LEU A 164 3.30 -3.73 0.58
C LEU A 164 3.40 -4.12 -0.89
N LEU A 165 3.37 -3.16 -1.82
CA LEU A 165 3.48 -3.46 -3.26
C LEU A 165 4.79 -4.17 -3.63
N THR A 166 5.89 -3.85 -2.95
CA THR A 166 7.14 -4.59 -3.11
C THR A 166 7.01 -6.03 -2.64
N ALA A 167 6.30 -6.29 -1.53
CA ALA A 167 5.99 -7.63 -1.07
C ALA A 167 5.16 -8.40 -2.12
N LEU A 168 4.08 -7.78 -2.59
CA LEU A 168 3.17 -8.40 -3.57
C LEU A 168 3.89 -8.78 -4.87
N TYR A 169 4.81 -7.94 -5.35
CA TYR A 169 5.65 -8.26 -6.52
C TYR A 169 6.41 -9.58 -6.32
N HIS A 170 7.08 -9.74 -5.17
CA HIS A 170 7.86 -10.94 -4.90
C HIS A 170 6.98 -12.16 -4.61
N MET A 171 5.86 -11.97 -3.91
CA MET A 171 4.87 -13.02 -3.66
C MET A 171 4.30 -13.58 -4.96
N LEU A 172 3.89 -12.72 -5.90
CA LEU A 172 3.38 -13.14 -7.21
C LEU A 172 4.48 -13.74 -8.08
N LYS A 173 5.69 -13.16 -8.07
CA LYS A 173 6.81 -13.68 -8.85
C LYS A 173 7.25 -15.08 -8.41
N ASN A 174 7.24 -15.34 -7.10
CA ASN A 174 7.72 -16.60 -6.54
C ASN A 174 6.60 -17.62 -6.28
N GLY A 175 5.33 -17.21 -6.33
CA GLY A 175 4.20 -18.04 -5.92
C GLY A 175 4.14 -18.31 -4.41
N GLU A 176 4.64 -17.38 -3.59
CA GLU A 176 4.83 -17.56 -2.14
C GLU A 176 3.91 -16.68 -1.30
N ASN A 177 3.45 -17.23 -0.18
CA ASN A 177 2.66 -16.50 0.81
C ASN A 177 3.47 -15.39 1.51
N TYR A 178 2.77 -14.41 2.09
CA TYR A 178 3.39 -13.34 2.85
C TYR A 178 4.17 -13.88 4.05
N ASN A 179 5.44 -13.50 4.15
CA ASN A 179 6.32 -13.86 5.26
C ASN A 179 6.69 -12.63 6.10
N ALA A 180 6.19 -12.57 7.33
CA ALA A 180 6.45 -11.46 8.27
C ALA A 180 7.92 -11.39 8.74
N GLU A 181 8.63 -12.52 8.80
CA GLU A 181 10.02 -12.58 9.29
C GLU A 181 10.98 -11.77 8.41
N LEU A 182 10.70 -11.70 7.10
CA LEU A 182 11.48 -10.88 6.15
C LEU A 182 11.46 -9.39 6.51
N TYR A 183 10.39 -8.93 7.15
CA TYR A 183 10.19 -7.53 7.58
C TYR A 183 10.50 -7.29 9.05
N ARG A 184 10.68 -8.37 9.83
CA ARG A 184 11.07 -8.29 11.23
C ARG A 184 12.54 -7.88 11.39
N LYS A 185 13.37 -8.03 10.34
CA LYS A 185 14.81 -7.72 10.35
C LYS A 185 15.12 -6.48 11.20
N SER A 186 15.86 -6.77 12.26
CA SER A 186 16.27 -5.87 13.33
C SER A 186 16.92 -4.61 12.77
N ASN A 187 16.57 -3.45 13.31
CA ASN A 187 17.38 -2.22 13.13
C ASN A 187 18.73 -2.31 13.87
N LEU A 188 19.14 -3.52 14.28
CA LEU A 188 20.47 -3.76 14.80
C LEU A 188 21.42 -3.61 13.60
N PRO A 189 22.43 -2.73 13.69
CA PRO A 189 23.54 -2.82 12.75
C PRO A 189 24.05 -4.27 12.74
N PRO A 190 24.56 -4.78 11.60
CA PRO A 190 25.21 -6.09 11.58
C PRO A 190 26.17 -6.16 12.76
N VAL A 191 26.04 -7.20 13.58
CA VAL A 191 26.86 -7.38 14.79
C VAL A 191 28.34 -7.39 14.38
N ASP A 192 28.62 -8.03 13.25
CA ASP A 192 29.89 -7.97 12.55
C ASP A 192 29.70 -7.34 11.17
N ARG A 193 30.51 -6.33 10.87
CA ARG A 193 30.61 -5.73 9.53
C ARG A 193 31.95 -6.14 8.94
N GLU A 194 31.94 -7.09 8.03
CA GLU A 194 33.11 -7.40 7.22
C GLU A 194 33.23 -6.35 6.12
N ILE A 195 34.37 -5.66 6.10
CA ILE A 195 34.76 -4.75 5.01
C ILE A 195 36.14 -5.14 4.53
N THR A 196 36.35 -5.14 3.22
CA THR A 196 37.70 -5.36 2.69
C THR A 196 38.61 -4.18 3.02
N VAL A 197 39.92 -4.39 3.02
CA VAL A 197 40.91 -3.31 3.23
C VAL A 197 40.70 -2.17 2.23
N GLU A 198 40.38 -2.50 0.98
CA GLU A 198 40.06 -1.52 -0.07
C GLU A 198 38.81 -0.70 0.25
N GLN A 199 37.74 -1.35 0.69
CA GLN A 199 36.50 -0.67 1.08
C GLN A 199 36.73 0.22 2.30
N ALA A 200 37.52 -0.22 3.28
CA ALA A 200 37.90 0.59 4.43
C ALA A 200 38.67 1.85 4.01
N ILE A 201 39.62 1.72 3.09
CA ILE A 201 40.39 2.83 2.50
C ILE A 201 39.46 3.83 1.80
N ILE A 202 38.50 3.35 1.01
CA ILE A 202 37.53 4.20 0.30
C ILE A 202 36.64 4.94 1.30
N ILE A 203 36.13 4.27 2.32
CA ILE A 203 35.28 4.87 3.35
C ILE A 203 36.03 5.97 4.09
N ALA A 204 37.28 5.72 4.51
CA ALA A 204 38.10 6.70 5.20
C ALA A 204 38.44 7.92 4.31
N ARG A 205 38.75 7.72 3.02
CA ARG A 205 38.94 8.82 2.07
C ARG A 205 37.67 9.65 1.88
N ASN A 206 36.51 9.02 1.75
CA ASN A 206 35.21 9.71 1.62
C ASN A 206 34.84 10.52 2.88
N GLN A 207 35.42 10.19 4.03
CA GLN A 207 35.28 10.95 5.27
C GLN A 207 36.38 12.02 5.44
N GLY A 208 37.29 12.17 4.47
CA GLY A 208 38.33 13.21 4.45
C GLY A 208 39.68 12.79 5.05
N TYR A 209 39.86 11.53 5.44
CA TYR A 209 41.13 11.06 5.99
C TYR A 209 42.17 10.82 4.88
N LYS A 210 43.41 11.31 5.12
CA LYS A 210 44.59 10.96 4.30
C LYS A 210 45.23 9.70 4.87
N ILE A 211 45.15 8.61 4.12
CA ILE A 211 45.70 7.32 4.53
C ILE A 211 47.19 7.28 4.20
N LYS A 212 48.03 7.09 5.21
CA LYS A 212 49.46 6.85 5.08
C LYS A 212 49.74 5.38 5.38
N SER A 213 50.66 4.76 4.64
CA SER A 213 51.19 3.45 4.99
C SER A 213 51.90 3.55 6.34
N ALA A 214 51.70 2.57 7.22
CA ALA A 214 52.49 2.48 8.44
C ALA A 214 53.97 2.44 8.04
N THR A 215 54.74 3.40 8.54
CA THR A 215 56.19 3.42 8.36
C THR A 215 56.73 2.16 9.03
N ALA A 216 57.45 1.33 8.27
CA ALA A 216 58.15 0.16 8.80
C ALA A 216 59.29 0.59 9.73
#